data_AF-A0A161J9D8-F1
#
_entry.id   AF-A0A161J9D8-F1
#
_cell.length_a   1.000
_cell.length_b   1.000
_cell.length_c   1.000
_cell.angle_alpha   90.00
_cell.angle_beta   90.00
_cell.angle_gamma   90.00
#
_symmetry.space_group_name_H-M   'P 1'
#
loop_
_entity.id
_entity.type
_entity.pdbx_description
1 polymer ?
#
loop_
_entity_poly.entity_id
_entity_poly.type
_entity_poly.pdbx_seq_one_letter_code
_entity_poly.pdbx_strand_id
1 'polypeptide(L)'
;MSALLLDMTLGLLLVLILRRPVRRLLGAGPAFTLWLWPPMLAAMAWLPIPAISEYALPPVLVQARQATAAALAASPSSREMGLLLWGTGTALALLRLVVVYVRLRREARPAPAALQAMVAAVAPTLDPRRLRVHPMGPAVLWAPRSLVLLPPDFARDGDRDRERMRMVLAHECTHLRRLDPLWTLLAEILAAVLWFHPLAWLALPRFRLDQELACDERTLRAHGADAPAYARTLLSSAGMDAAPVLIPWLAEPQLKERLTMIRRHRTRTPLRVAGTLGLALAGTGLSLAARTMPPAQPAAGASQDLAFNARVQPHYPKASIANREQGTVMLKILVNPDGSVKQVDYDPKASDTTSGNLIAAASEAAMQWHFIPAMRGGHAIESYARVPVNFSLDRLPTPVSKAEAEKKASEYAKKH
;
A
#
# COMPACT_ATOMS: atom_id res chain seq x y z
N MET A 1 6.81 -0.80 5.77
CA MET A 1 6.52 0.09 4.61
C MET A 1 7.02 -0.51 3.29
N SER A 2 8.20 -1.13 3.24
CA SER A 2 8.76 -1.75 2.03
C SER A 2 7.86 -2.83 1.40
N ALA A 3 7.28 -3.74 2.20
CA ALA A 3 6.40 -4.79 1.70
C ALA A 3 5.12 -4.23 1.03
N LEU A 4 4.44 -3.28 1.70
CA LEU A 4 3.22 -2.67 1.18
C LEU A 4 3.45 -1.94 -0.15
N LEU A 5 4.59 -1.24 -0.28
CA LEU A 5 4.96 -0.58 -1.53
C LEU A 5 5.21 -1.60 -2.64
N LEU A 6 5.92 -2.70 -2.34
CA LEU A 6 6.22 -3.76 -3.30
C LEU A 6 4.94 -4.46 -3.80
N ASP A 7 4.00 -4.75 -2.90
CA ASP A 7 2.70 -5.35 -3.23
C ASP A 7 1.86 -4.42 -4.11
N MET A 8 1.87 -3.11 -3.80
CA MET A 8 1.23 -2.08 -4.63
C MET A 8 1.88 -1.99 -6.02
N THR A 9 3.21 -1.99 -6.10
CA THR A 9 3.95 -1.98 -7.37
C THR A 9 3.60 -3.20 -8.21
N LEU A 10 3.61 -4.40 -7.61
CA LEU A 10 3.25 -5.64 -8.27
C LEU A 10 1.82 -5.59 -8.82
N GLY A 11 0.87 -5.14 -8.00
CA GLY A 11 -0.52 -4.98 -8.43
C GLY A 11 -0.65 -4.01 -9.61
N LEU A 12 0.00 -2.85 -9.56
CA LEU A 12 -0.03 -1.88 -10.66
C LEU A 12 0.55 -2.46 -11.95
N LEU A 13 1.67 -3.20 -11.87
CA LEU A 13 2.28 -3.87 -13.03
C LEU A 13 1.34 -4.91 -13.64
N LEU A 14 0.76 -5.78 -12.80
CA LEU A 14 -0.17 -6.82 -13.26
C LEU A 14 -1.36 -6.22 -13.98
N VAL A 15 -1.99 -5.17 -13.44
CA VAL A 15 -3.13 -4.52 -14.09
C VAL A 15 -2.72 -3.88 -15.41
N LEU A 16 -1.59 -3.17 -15.46
CA LEU A 16 -1.11 -2.53 -16.68
C LEU A 16 -0.87 -3.54 -17.82
N ILE A 17 -0.39 -4.74 -17.49
CA ILE A 17 -0.16 -5.83 -18.45
C ILE A 17 -1.47 -6.51 -18.84
N LEU A 18 -2.31 -6.86 -17.87
CA LEU A 18 -3.49 -7.72 -18.07
C LEU A 18 -4.72 -6.97 -18.60
N ARG A 19 -4.82 -5.64 -18.43
CA ARG A 19 -6.01 -4.86 -18.84
C ARG A 19 -6.40 -5.08 -20.30
N ARG A 20 -5.44 -5.06 -21.23
CA ARG A 20 -5.69 -5.19 -22.67
C ARG A 20 -6.14 -6.61 -23.08
N PRO A 21 -5.46 -7.70 -22.70
CA PRO A 21 -5.91 -9.05 -23.04
C PRO A 21 -7.25 -9.39 -22.39
N VAL A 22 -7.44 -9.06 -21.10
CA VAL A 22 -8.72 -9.29 -20.40
C VAL A 22 -9.85 -8.54 -21.08
N ARG A 23 -9.63 -7.28 -21.48
CA ARG A 23 -10.62 -6.49 -22.22
C ARG A 23 -11.00 -7.09 -23.57
N ARG A 24 -10.04 -7.67 -24.28
CA ARG A 24 -10.28 -8.34 -25.58
C ARG A 24 -11.11 -9.62 -25.42
N LEU A 25 -10.90 -10.37 -24.34
CA LEU A 25 -11.52 -11.68 -24.12
C LEU A 25 -12.88 -11.59 -23.39
N LEU A 26 -12.95 -10.76 -22.35
CA LEU A 26 -14.07 -10.69 -21.40
C LEU A 26 -14.89 -9.38 -21.50
N GLY A 27 -14.39 -8.38 -22.23
CA GLY A 27 -15.01 -7.06 -22.34
C GLY A 27 -14.48 -6.05 -21.32
N ALA A 28 -14.95 -4.80 -21.43
CA ALA A 28 -14.41 -3.68 -20.67
C ALA A 28 -14.78 -3.69 -19.18
N GLY A 29 -15.99 -4.13 -18.83
CA GLY A 29 -16.44 -4.27 -17.45
C GLY A 29 -15.54 -5.18 -16.59
N PRO A 30 -15.31 -6.45 -16.98
CA PRO A 30 -14.39 -7.34 -16.25
C PRO A 30 -12.93 -6.85 -16.25
N ALA A 31 -12.48 -6.19 -17.32
CA ALA A 31 -11.14 -5.58 -17.33
C ALA A 31 -11.01 -4.47 -16.29
N PHE A 32 -12.07 -3.68 -16.08
CA PHE A 32 -12.07 -2.61 -15.09
C PHE A 32 -11.93 -3.13 -13.66
N THR A 33 -12.43 -4.32 -13.33
CA THR A 33 -12.30 -4.91 -11.98
C THR A 33 -10.87 -5.27 -11.60
N LEU A 34 -9.95 -5.39 -12.58
CA LEU A 34 -8.52 -5.60 -12.30
C LEU A 34 -7.93 -4.48 -11.44
N TRP A 35 -8.44 -3.25 -11.56
CA TRP A 35 -7.96 -2.10 -10.78
C TRP A 35 -8.20 -2.23 -9.26
N LEU A 36 -8.90 -3.28 -8.80
CA LEU A 36 -8.99 -3.64 -7.37
C LEU A 36 -7.74 -4.40 -6.87
N TRP A 37 -6.93 -4.98 -7.75
CA TRP A 37 -5.77 -5.78 -7.35
C TRP A 37 -4.68 -5.00 -6.61
N PRO A 38 -4.25 -3.78 -7.04
CA PRO A 38 -3.23 -3.03 -6.31
C PRO A 38 -3.58 -2.76 -4.83
N PRO A 39 -4.75 -2.20 -4.48
CA PRO A 39 -5.09 -2.02 -3.07
C PRO A 39 -5.36 -3.35 -2.34
N MET A 40 -5.88 -4.37 -3.02
CA MET A 40 -6.13 -5.68 -2.43
C MET A 40 -4.83 -6.39 -2.03
N LEU A 41 -3.81 -6.38 -2.90
CA LEU A 41 -2.50 -6.94 -2.61
C LEU A 41 -1.83 -6.19 -1.45
N ALA A 42 -1.85 -4.85 -1.48
CA ALA A 42 -1.29 -4.04 -0.40
C ALA A 42 -1.97 -4.28 0.97
N ALA A 43 -3.28 -4.53 0.99
CA ALA A 43 -4.02 -4.83 2.22
C ALA A 43 -3.64 -6.19 2.85
N MET A 44 -3.02 -7.10 2.10
CA MET A 44 -2.55 -8.41 2.63
C MET A 44 -1.46 -8.25 3.69
N ALA A 45 -0.72 -7.15 3.68
CA ALA A 45 0.27 -6.83 4.70
C ALA A 45 -0.35 -6.72 6.12
N TRP A 46 -1.67 -6.55 6.23
CA TRP A 46 -2.38 -6.35 7.50
C TRP A 46 -3.18 -7.57 7.96
N LEU A 47 -3.19 -8.66 7.20
CA LEU A 47 -3.79 -9.92 7.64
C LEU A 47 -2.86 -10.61 8.67
N PRO A 48 -3.39 -11.07 9.82
CA PRO A 48 -2.59 -11.74 10.84
C PRO A 48 -2.03 -13.04 10.27
N ILE A 49 -0.71 -13.13 10.21
CA ILE A 49 0.00 -14.37 9.90
C ILE A 49 0.20 -15.10 11.23
N PRO A 50 -0.08 -16.41 11.34
CA PRO A 50 0.34 -17.18 12.52
C PRO A 50 1.87 -17.11 12.60
N ALA A 51 2.37 -16.47 13.66
CA ALA A 51 3.79 -16.30 13.86
C ALA A 51 4.46 -17.68 13.90
N ILE A 52 5.45 -17.88 13.03
CA ILE A 52 6.41 -18.98 13.17
C ILE A 52 7.15 -18.69 14.48
N SER A 53 7.06 -19.62 15.43
CA SER A 53 7.69 -19.46 16.75
C SER A 53 9.21 -19.50 16.59
N GLU A 54 9.86 -18.33 16.69
CA GLU A 54 11.32 -18.23 16.78
C GLU A 54 11.74 -18.36 18.25
N TYR A 55 12.69 -19.27 18.55
CA TYR A 55 13.27 -19.41 19.88
C TYR A 55 14.31 -18.29 20.13
N ALA A 56 14.06 -17.43 21.12
CA ALA A 56 15.01 -16.42 21.59
C ALA A 56 15.79 -16.94 22.82
N LEU A 57 17.11 -16.80 22.81
CA LEU A 57 17.95 -17.05 23.99
C LEU A 57 17.80 -15.89 25.01
N PRO A 58 18.06 -16.12 26.31
CA PRO A 58 17.98 -15.08 27.34
C PRO A 58 19.06 -13.99 27.16
N PRO A 59 18.78 -12.73 27.52
CA PRO A 59 19.69 -11.59 27.29
C PRO A 59 20.86 -11.53 28.29
N VAL A 60 22.03 -11.09 27.81
CA VAL A 60 23.19 -10.69 28.65
C VAL A 60 23.04 -9.23 29.04
N LEU A 61 23.13 -8.91 30.34
CA LEU A 61 22.84 -7.58 30.90
C LEU A 61 24.11 -6.83 31.34
N VAL A 62 24.32 -5.60 30.87
CA VAL A 62 25.46 -4.72 31.23
C VAL A 62 24.96 -3.40 31.83
N GLN A 63 25.46 -3.02 33.02
CA GLN A 63 25.03 -1.83 33.79
C GLN A 63 26.09 -0.71 33.85
N ALA A 64 25.65 0.55 33.78
CA ALA A 64 26.50 1.72 33.93
C ALA A 64 26.60 2.22 35.40
N ARG A 65 27.79 2.62 35.85
CA ARG A 65 28.00 3.30 37.15
C ARG A 65 27.93 4.83 36.92
N GLN A 66 27.07 5.51 37.67
CA GLN A 66 26.55 6.85 37.34
C GLN A 66 27.58 8.00 37.37
N ALA A 67 27.45 8.90 36.40
CA ALA A 67 27.76 10.33 36.52
C ALA A 67 26.64 11.12 35.81
N THR A 68 26.17 12.20 36.44
CA THR A 68 25.05 13.04 35.98
C THR A 68 25.52 14.07 34.95
N ALA A 69 24.85 14.16 33.80
CA ALA A 69 24.93 15.34 32.91
C ALA A 69 23.65 15.53 32.07
N ALA A 70 23.39 16.80 31.76
CA ALA A 70 22.16 17.41 31.26
C ALA A 70 21.76 17.02 29.82
N ALA A 71 20.47 17.18 29.50
CA ALA A 71 19.88 16.84 28.20
C ALA A 71 20.09 17.95 27.16
N LEU A 72 20.58 17.59 25.97
CA LEU A 72 20.52 18.40 24.76
C LEU A 72 19.36 17.90 23.88
N ALA A 73 18.65 18.83 23.23
CA ALA A 73 17.52 18.53 22.35
C ALA A 73 17.96 17.65 21.17
N ALA A 74 17.24 16.54 20.94
CA ALA A 74 17.51 15.61 19.87
C ALA A 74 17.04 16.16 18.51
N SER A 75 17.91 16.12 17.50
CA SER A 75 17.54 16.34 16.10
C SER A 75 16.69 15.17 15.58
N PRO A 76 15.71 15.42 14.70
CA PRO A 76 14.84 14.36 14.20
C PRO A 76 15.62 13.30 13.41
N SER A 77 15.24 12.04 13.57
CA SER A 77 15.89 10.91 12.88
C SER A 77 15.65 10.94 11.36
N SER A 78 16.50 10.29 10.57
CA SER A 78 16.34 10.22 9.10
C SER A 78 14.99 9.63 8.66
N ARG A 79 14.42 8.74 9.48
CA ARG A 79 13.07 8.17 9.30
C ARG A 79 11.98 9.23 9.50
N GLU A 80 12.09 10.06 10.53
CA GLU A 80 11.18 11.18 10.77
C GLU A 80 11.23 12.19 9.63
N MET A 81 12.44 12.53 9.16
CA MET A 81 12.62 13.40 8.00
C MET A 81 11.94 12.83 6.74
N GLY A 82 12.10 11.52 6.50
CA GLY A 82 11.43 10.84 5.39
C GLY A 82 9.90 10.84 5.50
N LEU A 83 9.35 10.65 6.70
CA LEU A 83 7.91 10.72 6.96
C LEU A 83 7.36 12.15 6.79
N LEU A 84 8.11 13.16 7.26
CA LEU A 84 7.75 14.57 7.07
C LEU A 84 7.73 14.94 5.59
N LEU A 85 8.74 14.52 4.82
CA LEU A 85 8.79 14.74 3.38
C LEU A 85 7.61 14.06 2.67
N TRP A 86 7.38 12.78 2.96
CA TRP A 86 6.26 12.02 2.39
C TRP A 86 4.91 12.64 2.74
N GLY A 87 4.72 13.02 4.00
CA GLY A 87 3.50 13.63 4.51
C GLY A 87 3.24 15.00 3.88
N THR A 88 4.28 15.81 3.71
CA THR A 88 4.20 17.12 3.05
C THR A 88 3.82 16.96 1.57
N GLY A 89 4.47 16.05 0.85
CA GLY A 89 4.12 15.77 -0.56
C GLY A 89 2.68 15.29 -0.72
N THR A 90 2.23 14.40 0.17
CA THR A 90 0.84 13.91 0.21
C THR A 90 -0.14 15.05 0.50
N ALA A 91 0.16 15.90 1.48
CA ALA A 91 -0.69 17.03 1.85
C ALA A 91 -0.83 18.04 0.69
N LEU A 92 0.27 18.36 -0.01
CA LEU A 92 0.23 19.25 -1.17
C LEU A 92 -0.58 18.66 -2.34
N ALA A 93 -0.41 17.36 -2.61
CA ALA A 93 -1.16 16.66 -3.66
C ALA A 93 -2.67 16.61 -3.33
N LEU A 94 -3.03 16.34 -2.07
CA LEU A 94 -4.43 16.38 -1.61
C LEU A 94 -5.00 17.80 -1.64
N LEU A 95 -4.23 18.80 -1.21
CA LEU A 95 -4.64 20.21 -1.28
C LEU A 95 -4.94 20.63 -2.72
N ARG A 96 -4.12 20.21 -3.70
CA ARG A 96 -4.40 20.41 -5.12
C ARG A 96 -5.75 19.82 -5.52
N LEU A 97 -6.08 18.59 -5.11
CA LEU A 97 -7.37 17.96 -5.42
C LEU A 97 -8.54 18.76 -4.82
N VAL A 98 -8.40 19.22 -3.57
CA VAL A 98 -9.39 20.08 -2.91
C VAL A 98 -9.58 21.39 -3.66
N VAL A 99 -8.49 22.04 -4.08
CA VAL A 99 -8.55 23.30 -4.85
C VAL A 99 -9.27 23.09 -6.18
N VAL A 100 -8.92 22.04 -6.94
CA VAL A 100 -9.60 21.71 -8.21
C VAL A 100 -11.09 21.45 -7.98
N TYR A 101 -11.42 20.69 -6.95
CA TYR A 101 -12.80 20.38 -6.57
C TYR A 101 -13.61 21.64 -6.22
N VAL A 102 -13.05 22.51 -5.38
CA VAL A 102 -13.71 23.74 -4.94
C VAL A 102 -13.91 24.70 -6.12
N ARG A 103 -12.92 24.84 -7.01
CA ARG A 103 -13.04 25.65 -8.22
C ARG A 103 -14.16 25.15 -9.12
N LEU A 104 -14.14 23.86 -9.47
CA LEU A 104 -15.17 23.24 -10.30
C LEU A 104 -16.58 23.39 -9.69
N ARG A 105 -16.71 23.24 -8.36
CA ARG A 105 -17.98 23.42 -7.65
C ARG A 105 -18.46 24.87 -7.64
N ARG A 106 -17.55 25.84 -7.52
CA ARG A 106 -17.88 27.27 -7.54
C ARG A 106 -18.26 27.76 -8.93
N GLU A 107 -17.64 27.22 -9.97
CA GLU A 107 -17.90 27.56 -11.37
C GLU A 107 -19.16 26.88 -11.92
N ALA A 108 -19.56 25.73 -11.35
CA ALA A 108 -20.76 25.00 -11.74
C ALA A 108 -22.06 25.73 -11.31
N ARG A 109 -22.80 26.24 -12.30
CA ARG A 109 -24.06 26.98 -12.08
C ARG A 109 -25.29 26.05 -12.17
N PRO A 110 -26.40 26.29 -11.45
CA PRO A 110 -27.65 25.56 -11.66
C PRO A 110 -28.10 25.59 -13.12
N ALA A 111 -28.59 24.47 -13.64
CA ALA A 111 -29.12 24.42 -15.01
C ALA A 111 -30.37 25.31 -15.16
N PRO A 112 -30.52 26.09 -16.25
CA PRO A 112 -31.74 26.84 -16.53
C PRO A 112 -32.97 25.93 -16.63
N ALA A 113 -34.16 26.44 -16.30
CA ALA A 113 -35.41 25.67 -16.30
C ALA A 113 -35.72 25.03 -17.67
N ALA A 114 -35.42 25.74 -18.77
CA ALA A 114 -35.58 25.21 -20.13
C ALA A 114 -34.72 23.94 -20.36
N LEU A 115 -33.43 23.98 -19.97
CA LEU A 115 -32.54 22.83 -20.07
C LEU A 115 -33.00 21.68 -19.16
N GLN A 116 -33.48 21.98 -17.96
CA GLN A 116 -34.03 20.97 -17.06
C GLN A 116 -35.25 20.27 -17.69
N ALA A 117 -36.15 21.01 -18.34
CA ALA A 117 -37.33 20.45 -19.01
C ALA A 117 -36.93 19.55 -20.19
N MET A 118 -35.96 19.98 -21.01
CA MET A 118 -35.44 19.17 -22.12
C MET A 118 -34.78 17.87 -21.64
N VAL A 119 -34.00 17.94 -20.55
CA VAL A 119 -33.40 16.75 -19.93
C VAL A 119 -34.48 15.84 -19.36
N ALA A 120 -35.50 16.38 -18.69
CA ALA A 120 -36.60 15.59 -18.13
C ALA A 120 -37.40 14.83 -19.20
N ALA A 121 -37.58 15.43 -20.39
CA ALA A 121 -38.25 14.77 -21.51
C ALA A 121 -37.49 13.54 -22.03
N VAL A 122 -36.15 13.57 -21.97
CA VAL A 122 -35.28 12.55 -22.58
C VAL A 122 -34.75 11.54 -21.55
N ALA A 123 -34.55 11.97 -20.30
CA ALA A 123 -34.00 11.21 -19.19
C ALA A 123 -34.83 11.46 -17.90
N PRO A 124 -36.08 10.98 -17.84
CA PRO A 124 -37.02 11.30 -16.75
C PRO A 124 -36.58 10.80 -15.36
N THR A 125 -35.66 9.82 -15.32
CA THR A 125 -35.11 9.28 -14.06
C THR A 125 -34.01 10.15 -13.44
N LEU A 126 -33.52 11.16 -14.15
CA LEU A 126 -32.46 12.03 -13.68
C LEU A 126 -33.06 13.20 -12.88
N ASP A 127 -32.70 13.29 -11.59
CA ASP A 127 -33.12 14.37 -10.71
C ASP A 127 -32.62 15.74 -11.24
N PRO A 128 -33.52 16.66 -11.61
CA PRO A 128 -33.15 17.98 -12.16
C PRO A 128 -32.25 18.79 -11.22
N ARG A 129 -32.35 18.57 -9.90
CA ARG A 129 -31.53 19.27 -8.89
C ARG A 129 -30.05 18.94 -8.99
N ARG A 130 -29.69 17.83 -9.65
CA ARG A 130 -28.31 17.39 -9.89
C ARG A 130 -27.68 18.06 -11.10
N LEU A 131 -28.47 18.72 -11.95
CA LEU A 131 -27.98 19.33 -13.20
C LEU A 131 -27.27 20.65 -12.94
N ARG A 132 -26.07 20.79 -13.50
CA ARG A 132 -25.28 22.01 -13.48
C ARG A 132 -24.76 22.32 -14.87
N VAL A 133 -24.57 23.59 -15.17
CA VAL A 133 -23.91 24.05 -16.40
C VAL A 133 -22.45 24.36 -16.09
N HIS A 134 -21.55 23.79 -16.87
CA HIS A 134 -20.11 24.01 -16.77
C HIS A 134 -19.42 23.75 -18.11
N PRO A 135 -18.46 24.58 -18.57
CA PRO A 135 -17.77 24.39 -19.86
C PRO A 135 -17.05 23.05 -20.02
N MET A 136 -16.60 22.45 -18.90
CA MET A 136 -15.92 21.15 -18.90
C MET A 136 -16.89 19.94 -18.92
N GLY A 137 -18.19 20.16 -19.13
CA GLY A 137 -19.16 19.07 -19.32
C GLY A 137 -19.18 18.58 -20.78
N PRO A 138 -19.76 17.40 -21.07
CA PRO A 138 -20.51 16.55 -20.14
C PRO A 138 -19.59 15.77 -19.19
N ALA A 139 -19.89 15.82 -17.89
CA ALA A 139 -19.13 15.10 -16.87
C ALA A 139 -19.96 14.90 -15.60
N VAL A 140 -19.65 13.87 -14.81
CA VAL A 140 -20.23 13.69 -13.48
C VAL A 140 -19.25 14.09 -12.40
N LEU A 141 -19.66 15.00 -11.53
CA LEU A 141 -18.89 15.43 -10.36
C LEU A 141 -19.41 14.75 -9.09
N TRP A 142 -18.51 14.17 -8.30
CA TRP A 142 -18.87 13.67 -6.98
C TRP A 142 -19.05 14.81 -5.98
N ALA A 143 -20.17 14.83 -5.27
CA ALA A 143 -20.40 15.59 -4.04
C ALA A 143 -21.27 14.70 -3.14
N PRO A 144 -21.56 15.02 -1.86
CA PRO A 144 -22.48 14.21 -1.04
C PRO A 144 -23.83 13.90 -1.71
N ARG A 145 -24.17 14.64 -2.80
CA ARG A 145 -25.00 14.16 -3.91
C ARG A 145 -24.25 14.36 -5.23
N SER A 146 -24.17 13.33 -6.08
CA SER A 146 -23.51 13.43 -7.39
C SER A 146 -24.22 14.43 -8.33
N LEU A 147 -23.44 15.26 -9.01
CA LEU A 147 -23.88 16.32 -9.92
C LEU A 147 -23.54 15.95 -11.36
N VAL A 148 -24.41 16.30 -12.31
CA VAL A 148 -24.16 16.16 -13.75
C VAL A 148 -23.88 17.54 -14.31
N LEU A 149 -22.66 17.72 -14.81
CA LEU A 149 -22.20 18.93 -15.48
C LEU A 149 -22.51 18.81 -16.97
N LEU A 150 -23.19 19.79 -17.53
CA LEU A 150 -23.50 19.87 -18.95
C LEU A 150 -22.86 21.13 -19.54
N PRO A 151 -22.34 21.09 -20.78
CA PRO A 151 -21.80 22.28 -21.42
C PRO A 151 -22.90 23.32 -21.67
N PRO A 152 -22.57 24.62 -21.75
CA PRO A 152 -23.56 25.68 -21.99
C PRO A 152 -24.39 25.44 -23.25
N ASP A 153 -23.77 24.93 -24.32
CA ASP A 153 -24.39 24.68 -25.62
C ASP A 153 -24.91 23.24 -25.77
N PHE A 154 -25.22 22.57 -24.65
CA PHE A 154 -25.64 21.16 -24.66
C PHE A 154 -26.98 20.95 -25.36
N ALA A 155 -27.94 21.86 -25.10
CA ALA A 155 -29.27 21.83 -25.69
C ALA A 155 -29.28 22.60 -27.01
N ARG A 156 -29.66 21.90 -28.08
CA ARG A 156 -29.95 22.47 -29.40
C ARG A 156 -31.30 21.92 -29.88
N ASP A 157 -32.00 22.71 -30.70
CA ASP A 157 -33.32 22.34 -31.21
C ASP A 157 -33.21 21.47 -32.47
N GLY A 158 -33.70 20.23 -32.37
CA GLY A 158 -33.80 19.29 -33.49
C GLY A 158 -33.95 17.84 -33.04
N ASP A 159 -34.56 16.98 -33.87
CA ASP A 159 -34.73 15.54 -33.56
C ASP A 159 -33.40 14.81 -33.38
N ARG A 160 -32.41 15.09 -34.25
CA ARG A 160 -31.07 14.50 -34.15
C ARG A 160 -30.33 14.95 -32.89
N ASP A 161 -30.55 16.17 -32.44
CA ASP A 161 -29.95 16.71 -31.22
C ASP A 161 -30.59 16.11 -29.96
N ARG A 162 -31.90 15.82 -29.98
CA ARG A 162 -32.58 15.09 -28.91
C ARG A 162 -32.03 13.67 -28.75
N GLU A 163 -31.83 12.96 -29.85
CA GLU A 163 -31.25 11.61 -29.80
C GLU A 163 -29.79 11.63 -29.34
N ARG A 164 -28.99 12.60 -29.82
CA ARG A 164 -27.63 12.85 -29.31
C ARG A 164 -27.65 13.08 -27.80
N MET A 165 -28.52 13.97 -27.34
CA MET A 165 -28.68 14.29 -25.92
C MET A 165 -29.10 13.06 -25.11
N ARG A 166 -30.01 12.22 -25.64
CA ARG A 166 -30.41 10.96 -25.01
C ARG A 166 -29.24 10.04 -24.79
N MET A 167 -28.40 9.85 -25.81
CA MET A 167 -27.22 8.99 -25.72
C MET A 167 -26.18 9.52 -24.74
N VAL A 168 -25.89 10.83 -24.76
CA VAL A 168 -24.93 11.43 -23.81
C VAL A 168 -25.46 11.34 -22.39
N LEU A 169 -26.73 11.67 -22.13
CA LEU A 169 -27.32 11.56 -20.80
C LEU A 169 -27.39 10.12 -20.31
N ALA A 170 -27.63 9.15 -21.19
CA ALA A 170 -27.58 7.73 -20.86
C ALA A 170 -26.17 7.29 -20.40
N HIS A 171 -25.11 7.83 -21.03
CA HIS A 171 -23.72 7.64 -20.64
C HIS A 171 -23.43 8.27 -19.26
N GLU A 172 -23.78 9.54 -19.07
CA GLU A 172 -23.59 10.24 -17.78
C GLU A 172 -24.38 9.57 -16.63
N CYS A 173 -25.60 9.11 -16.90
CA CYS A 173 -26.39 8.33 -15.93
C CYS A 173 -25.74 7.00 -15.58
N THR A 174 -25.00 6.40 -16.51
CA THR A 174 -24.26 5.15 -16.25
C THR A 174 -23.08 5.41 -15.32
N HIS A 175 -22.35 6.52 -15.50
CA HIS A 175 -21.32 6.97 -14.54
C HIS A 175 -21.91 7.20 -13.13
N LEU A 176 -23.06 7.86 -13.05
CA LEU A 176 -23.79 8.08 -11.79
C LEU A 176 -24.12 6.76 -11.09
N ARG A 177 -24.71 5.80 -11.80
CA ARG A 177 -25.12 4.50 -11.24
C ARG A 177 -23.93 3.64 -10.81
N ARG A 178 -22.79 3.76 -11.50
CA ARG A 178 -21.55 3.04 -11.17
C ARG A 178 -20.70 3.71 -10.09
N LEU A 179 -21.08 4.93 -9.68
CA LEU A 179 -20.28 5.77 -8.77
C LEU A 179 -18.88 6.03 -9.33
N ASP A 180 -18.75 6.14 -10.66
CA ASP A 180 -17.45 6.34 -11.34
C ASP A 180 -16.67 7.56 -10.81
N PRO A 181 -17.30 8.70 -10.47
CA PRO A 181 -16.62 9.82 -9.83
C PRO A 181 -15.99 9.49 -8.47
N LEU A 182 -16.58 8.59 -7.69
CA LEU A 182 -16.01 8.13 -6.42
C LEU A 182 -14.75 7.30 -6.67
N TRP A 183 -14.81 6.38 -7.63
CA TRP A 183 -13.64 5.57 -7.99
C TRP A 183 -12.48 6.42 -8.53
N THR A 184 -12.78 7.45 -9.32
CA THR A 184 -11.77 8.42 -9.76
C THR A 184 -11.19 9.20 -8.59
N LEU A 185 -12.01 9.65 -7.63
CA LEU A 185 -11.52 10.29 -6.41
C LEU A 185 -10.59 9.37 -5.60
N LEU A 186 -10.97 8.10 -5.43
CA LEU A 186 -10.13 7.13 -4.73
C LEU A 186 -8.80 6.88 -5.44
N ALA A 187 -8.80 6.78 -6.78
CA ALA A 187 -7.59 6.63 -7.58
C ALA A 187 -6.68 7.87 -7.48
N GLU A 188 -7.25 9.09 -7.48
CA GLU A 188 -6.52 10.34 -7.29
C GLU A 188 -5.90 10.44 -5.89
N ILE A 189 -6.65 10.07 -4.84
CA ILE A 189 -6.13 10.03 -3.46
C ILE A 189 -4.97 9.03 -3.37
N LEU A 190 -5.11 7.85 -3.97
CA LEU A 190 -4.06 6.85 -3.99
C LEU A 190 -2.82 7.35 -4.74
N ALA A 191 -2.99 8.00 -5.89
CA ALA A 191 -1.89 8.63 -6.63
C ALA A 191 -1.24 9.77 -5.84
N ALA A 192 -2.01 10.53 -5.06
CA ALA A 192 -1.49 11.58 -4.17
C ALA A 192 -0.66 10.99 -3.01
N VAL A 193 -1.08 9.88 -2.42
CA VAL A 193 -0.31 9.13 -1.41
C VAL A 193 0.97 8.53 -1.99
N LEU A 194 0.88 8.08 -3.25
CA LEU A 194 1.97 7.51 -4.03
C LEU A 194 2.61 8.54 -4.98
N TRP A 195 2.66 9.81 -4.59
CA TRP A 195 3.10 10.91 -5.48
C TRP A 195 4.51 10.71 -6.04
N PHE A 196 5.37 9.97 -5.34
CA PHE A 196 6.73 9.64 -5.77
C PHE A 196 6.81 8.39 -6.67
N HIS A 197 5.71 7.63 -6.82
CA HIS A 197 5.69 6.35 -7.51
C HIS A 197 5.35 6.52 -9.01
N PRO A 198 6.27 6.24 -9.95
CA PRO A 198 6.04 6.49 -11.38
C PRO A 198 4.89 5.68 -11.97
N LEU A 199 4.73 4.40 -11.57
CA LEU A 199 3.60 3.59 -12.02
C LEU A 199 2.23 4.12 -11.60
N ALA A 200 2.11 4.86 -10.48
CA ALA A 200 0.83 5.45 -10.07
C ALA A 200 0.37 6.52 -11.07
N TRP A 201 1.31 7.36 -11.53
CA TRP A 201 1.07 8.36 -12.57
C TRP A 201 0.79 7.75 -13.94
N LEU A 202 1.45 6.63 -14.26
CA LEU A 202 1.16 5.86 -15.47
C LEU A 202 -0.18 5.12 -15.37
N ALA A 203 -0.64 4.74 -14.19
CA ALA A 203 -1.88 4.02 -13.98
C ALA A 203 -3.11 4.92 -14.07
N LEU A 204 -3.03 6.15 -13.57
CA LEU A 204 -4.20 7.01 -13.44
C LEU A 204 -4.94 7.31 -14.77
N PRO A 205 -4.28 7.70 -15.88
CA PRO A 205 -4.98 7.87 -17.16
C PRO A 205 -5.49 6.56 -17.77
N ARG A 206 -4.88 5.43 -17.39
CA ARG A 206 -5.20 4.09 -17.90
C ARG A 206 -6.46 3.58 -17.19
N PHE A 207 -6.53 3.81 -15.89
CA PHE A 207 -7.70 3.62 -15.05
C PHE A 207 -8.91 4.40 -15.60
N ARG A 208 -8.74 5.71 -15.87
CA ARG A 208 -9.80 6.54 -16.44
C ARG A 208 -10.28 6.03 -17.80
N LEU A 209 -9.35 5.62 -18.67
CA LEU A 209 -9.72 5.04 -19.96
C LEU A 209 -10.50 3.73 -19.80
N ASP A 210 -10.06 2.82 -18.93
CA ASP A 210 -10.78 1.57 -18.66
C ASP A 210 -12.16 1.83 -18.02
N GLN A 211 -12.28 2.90 -17.22
CA GLN A 211 -13.55 3.36 -16.66
C GLN A 211 -14.53 3.83 -17.75
N GLU A 212 -14.07 4.67 -18.68
CA GLU A 212 -14.85 5.12 -19.85
C GLU A 212 -15.29 3.95 -20.72
N LEU A 213 -14.39 3.02 -21.02
CA LEU A 213 -14.69 1.83 -21.82
C LEU A 213 -15.74 0.93 -21.14
N ALA A 214 -15.65 0.76 -19.81
CA ALA A 214 -16.64 0.02 -19.05
C ALA A 214 -17.99 0.74 -18.98
N CYS A 215 -17.98 2.08 -18.99
CA CYS A 215 -19.18 2.90 -19.03
C CYS A 215 -19.87 2.75 -20.39
N ASP A 216 -19.14 3.00 -21.49
CA ASP A 216 -19.59 2.82 -22.87
C ASP A 216 -20.20 1.42 -23.08
N GLU A 217 -19.52 0.37 -22.62
CA GLU A 217 -20.01 -1.00 -22.75
C GLU A 217 -21.35 -1.21 -22.02
N ARG A 218 -21.53 -0.61 -20.85
CA ARG A 218 -22.76 -0.73 -20.07
C ARG A 218 -23.89 0.13 -20.65
N THR A 219 -23.59 1.32 -21.15
CA THR A 219 -24.53 2.19 -21.85
C THR A 219 -25.10 1.51 -23.09
N LEU A 220 -24.22 0.95 -23.94
CA LEU A 220 -24.60 0.18 -25.13
C LEU A 220 -25.53 -1.00 -24.80
N ARG A 221 -25.21 -1.77 -23.74
CA ARG A 221 -26.04 -2.90 -23.29
C ARG A 221 -27.40 -2.47 -22.78
N ALA A 222 -27.45 -1.40 -21.98
CA ALA A 222 -28.68 -0.98 -21.31
C ALA A 222 -29.70 -0.37 -22.29
N HIS A 223 -29.23 0.27 -23.37
CA HIS A 223 -30.10 0.98 -24.31
C HIS A 223 -30.29 0.24 -25.63
N GLY A 224 -29.71 -0.96 -25.79
CA GLY A 224 -29.73 -1.71 -27.06
C GLY A 224 -29.24 -0.87 -28.25
N ALA A 225 -28.43 0.15 -27.96
CA ALA A 225 -28.20 1.26 -28.88
C ALA A 225 -27.46 0.78 -30.13
N ASP A 226 -27.86 1.30 -31.28
CA ASP A 226 -27.12 1.16 -32.54
C ASP A 226 -25.68 1.65 -32.31
N ALA A 227 -24.75 0.71 -32.16
CA ALA A 227 -23.34 1.00 -31.88
C ALA A 227 -22.75 2.04 -32.86
N PRO A 228 -23.05 1.99 -34.17
CA PRO A 228 -22.82 3.07 -35.12
C PRO A 228 -23.39 4.45 -34.71
N ALA A 229 -24.65 4.54 -34.29
CA ALA A 229 -25.25 5.80 -33.83
C ALA A 229 -24.57 6.34 -32.57
N TYR A 230 -24.26 5.46 -31.61
CA TYR A 230 -23.51 5.82 -30.42
C TYR A 230 -22.11 6.34 -30.75
N ALA A 231 -21.39 5.67 -31.66
CA ALA A 231 -20.07 6.11 -32.12
C ALA A 231 -20.12 7.48 -32.82
N ARG A 232 -21.15 7.75 -33.63
CA ARG A 232 -21.35 9.08 -34.25
C ARG A 232 -21.60 10.16 -33.21
N THR A 233 -22.42 9.88 -32.20
CA THR A 233 -22.65 10.80 -31.06
C THR A 233 -21.34 11.10 -30.34
N LEU A 234 -20.55 10.06 -30.03
CA LEU A 234 -19.25 10.21 -29.37
C LEU A 234 -18.27 11.07 -30.17
N LEU A 235 -18.18 10.86 -31.49
CA LEU A 235 -17.37 11.67 -32.40
C LEU A 235 -17.83 13.14 -32.43
N SER A 236 -19.13 13.38 -32.41
CA SER A 236 -19.70 14.75 -32.42
C SER A 236 -19.48 15.50 -31.10
N SER A 237 -19.40 14.78 -29.97
CA SER A 237 -19.13 15.35 -28.65
C SER A 237 -17.63 15.53 -28.36
N ALA A 238 -16.75 14.80 -29.05
CA ALA A 238 -15.31 14.86 -28.84
C ALA A 238 -14.66 16.19 -29.27
N GLY A 239 -15.37 17.04 -30.01
CA GLY A 239 -14.93 18.42 -30.33
C GLY A 239 -15.21 19.46 -29.23
N MET A 240 -15.67 19.04 -28.05
CA MET A 240 -16.00 19.90 -26.90
C MET A 240 -14.96 19.73 -25.77
N ASP A 241 -13.67 19.81 -26.13
CA ASP A 241 -12.53 19.46 -25.27
C ASP A 241 -12.51 20.21 -23.92
N ALA A 242 -12.42 19.44 -22.83
CA ALA A 242 -12.03 19.92 -21.51
C ALA A 242 -10.52 19.68 -21.29
N ALA A 243 -9.69 20.72 -21.45
CA ALA A 243 -8.31 20.75 -20.96
C ALA A 243 -8.27 21.09 -19.44
N PRO A 244 -7.18 20.86 -18.66
CA PRO A 244 -5.83 20.43 -19.04
C PRO A 244 -5.34 19.16 -18.29
N VAL A 245 -4.45 18.39 -18.94
CA VAL A 245 -3.58 17.43 -18.23
C VAL A 245 -2.17 18.02 -18.25
N LEU A 246 -1.52 18.10 -17.07
CA LEU A 246 -0.19 18.67 -16.87
C LEU A 246 0.94 17.96 -17.66
N ILE A 247 0.63 16.84 -18.34
CA ILE A 247 1.55 16.05 -19.16
C ILE A 247 0.84 15.67 -20.48
N PRO A 248 1.03 16.45 -21.55
CA PRO A 248 0.37 16.24 -22.85
C PRO A 248 0.60 14.86 -23.48
N TRP A 249 1.75 14.21 -23.21
CA TRP A 249 2.12 12.91 -23.78
C TRP A 249 1.38 11.69 -23.17
N LEU A 250 0.63 11.86 -22.07
CA LEU A 250 -0.17 10.78 -21.45
C LEU A 250 -1.64 10.77 -21.88
N ALA A 251 -2.08 11.78 -22.65
CA ALA A 251 -3.36 11.76 -23.32
C ALA A 251 -3.28 10.84 -24.55
N GLU A 252 -3.32 9.52 -24.32
CA GLU A 252 -3.70 8.60 -25.40
C GLU A 252 -5.04 9.11 -25.98
N PRO A 253 -5.26 9.06 -27.30
CA PRO A 253 -6.54 9.43 -27.88
C PRO A 253 -7.59 8.41 -27.42
N GLN A 254 -8.22 8.70 -26.28
CA GLN A 254 -9.22 7.86 -25.62
C GLN A 254 -10.34 7.48 -26.61
N LEU A 255 -10.65 8.42 -27.51
CA LEU A 255 -11.61 8.25 -28.60
C LEU A 255 -11.31 7.04 -29.48
N LYS A 256 -10.04 6.79 -29.85
CA LYS A 256 -9.67 5.64 -30.70
C LYS A 256 -9.93 4.32 -29.98
N GLU A 257 -9.53 4.20 -28.71
CA GLU A 257 -9.76 2.97 -27.94
C GLU A 257 -11.27 2.75 -27.70
N ARG A 258 -12.03 3.81 -27.43
CA ARG A 258 -13.51 3.76 -27.29
C ARG A 258 -14.19 3.28 -28.57
N LEU A 259 -13.88 3.89 -29.71
CA LEU A 259 -14.41 3.47 -31.01
C LEU A 259 -14.03 2.03 -31.37
N THR A 260 -12.79 1.62 -31.07
CA THR A 260 -12.33 0.24 -31.30
C THR A 260 -13.12 -0.75 -30.45
N MET A 261 -13.43 -0.40 -29.20
CA MET A 261 -14.24 -1.22 -28.31
C MET A 261 -15.69 -1.30 -28.80
N ILE A 262 -16.30 -0.17 -29.18
CA ILE A 262 -17.67 -0.11 -29.72
C ILE A 262 -17.81 -1.01 -30.96
N ARG A 263 -16.83 -0.99 -31.89
CA ARG A 263 -16.84 -1.86 -33.08
C ARG A 263 -16.80 -3.36 -32.74
N ARG A 264 -16.19 -3.73 -31.62
CA ARG A 264 -15.99 -5.13 -31.18
C ARG A 264 -17.03 -5.58 -30.15
N HIS A 265 -18.08 -4.80 -29.94
CA HIS A 265 -19.10 -5.06 -28.92
C HIS A 265 -19.88 -6.35 -29.22
N ARG A 266 -19.38 -7.50 -28.75
CA ARG A 266 -20.00 -8.82 -28.98
C ARG A 266 -19.60 -9.89 -27.98
N THR A 267 -19.54 -9.58 -26.67
CA THR A 267 -19.16 -10.57 -25.64
C THR A 267 -20.38 -11.22 -24.99
N ARG A 268 -20.41 -12.56 -24.96
CA ARG A 268 -21.47 -13.38 -24.36
C ARG A 268 -21.50 -13.20 -22.84
N THR A 269 -22.67 -12.90 -22.26
CA THR A 269 -22.87 -12.61 -20.82
C THR A 269 -22.30 -13.64 -19.83
N PRO A 270 -22.46 -14.97 -20.00
CA PRO A 270 -21.99 -15.95 -19.00
C PRO A 270 -20.46 -16.00 -18.90
N LEU A 271 -19.74 -15.88 -20.02
CA LEU A 271 -18.27 -15.85 -20.03
C LEU A 271 -17.71 -14.66 -19.22
N ARG A 272 -18.47 -13.56 -19.14
CA ARG A 272 -18.09 -12.36 -18.40
C ARG A 272 -18.24 -12.54 -16.91
N VAL A 273 -19.35 -13.14 -16.46
CA VAL A 273 -19.60 -13.42 -15.04
C VAL A 273 -18.56 -14.41 -14.51
N ALA A 274 -18.33 -15.50 -15.25
CA ALA A 274 -17.27 -16.46 -14.95
C ALA A 274 -15.88 -15.80 -14.96
N GLY A 275 -15.62 -14.93 -15.94
CA GLY A 275 -14.39 -14.16 -16.04
C GLY A 275 -14.17 -13.20 -14.86
N THR A 276 -15.19 -12.46 -14.41
CA THR A 276 -15.09 -11.58 -13.24
C THR A 276 -14.81 -12.35 -11.96
N LEU A 277 -15.49 -13.48 -11.76
CA LEU A 277 -15.27 -14.34 -10.60
C LEU A 277 -13.88 -14.99 -10.65
N GLY A 278 -13.45 -15.46 -11.82
CA GLY A 278 -12.11 -16.01 -12.03
C GLY A 278 -11.00 -15.00 -11.76
N LEU A 279 -11.17 -13.74 -12.16
CA LEU A 279 -10.22 -12.67 -11.86
C LEU A 279 -10.16 -12.31 -10.37
N ALA A 280 -11.31 -12.32 -9.69
CA ALA A 280 -11.34 -12.13 -8.23
C ALA A 280 -10.58 -13.27 -7.53
N LEU A 281 -10.86 -14.52 -7.91
CA LEU A 281 -10.21 -15.72 -7.36
C LEU A 281 -8.71 -15.78 -7.68
N ALA A 282 -8.29 -15.43 -8.89
CA ALA A 282 -6.88 -15.39 -9.28
C ALA A 282 -6.11 -14.32 -8.50
N GLY A 283 -6.71 -13.15 -8.27
CA GLY A 283 -6.14 -12.12 -7.41
C GLY A 283 -5.89 -12.62 -5.99
N THR A 284 -6.86 -13.32 -5.38
CA THR A 284 -6.70 -13.94 -4.06
C THR A 284 -5.70 -15.11 -4.05
N GLY A 285 -5.67 -15.94 -5.10
CA GLY A 285 -4.78 -17.12 -5.20
C GLY A 285 -3.31 -16.75 -5.39
N LEU A 286 -3.01 -15.76 -6.24
CA LEU A 286 -1.66 -15.23 -6.42
C LEU A 286 -1.11 -14.63 -5.10
N SER A 287 -2.01 -14.03 -4.31
CA SER A 287 -1.69 -13.46 -3.00
C SER A 287 -1.30 -14.51 -1.96
N LEU A 288 -1.90 -15.71 -2.02
CA LEU A 288 -1.65 -16.78 -1.06
C LEU A 288 -0.40 -17.60 -1.42
N ALA A 289 -0.19 -17.89 -2.71
CA ALA A 289 0.93 -18.70 -3.20
C ALA A 289 2.30 -18.03 -2.95
N ALA A 290 2.37 -16.69 -2.98
CA ALA A 290 3.59 -15.95 -2.66
C ALA A 290 4.01 -16.07 -1.17
N ARG A 291 3.13 -16.56 -0.30
CA ARG A 291 3.33 -16.61 1.16
C ARG A 291 3.48 -18.02 1.75
N THR A 292 3.21 -19.06 0.97
CA THR A 292 3.29 -20.47 1.43
C THR A 292 4.57 -21.17 1.01
N MET A 293 5.63 -20.45 0.64
CA MET A 293 6.95 -21.07 0.51
C MET A 293 7.37 -21.56 1.90
N PRO A 294 7.57 -22.88 2.11
CA PRO A 294 7.98 -23.39 3.41
C PRO A 294 9.30 -22.69 3.79
N PRO A 295 9.42 -22.11 5.00
CA PRO A 295 10.72 -21.69 5.47
C PRO A 295 11.62 -22.93 5.42
N ALA A 296 12.80 -22.81 4.81
CA ALA A 296 13.83 -23.83 4.92
C ALA A 296 14.01 -24.11 6.42
N GLN A 297 13.76 -25.35 6.86
CA GLN A 297 13.94 -25.75 8.24
C GLN A 297 15.36 -25.34 8.67
N PRO A 298 15.51 -24.46 9.68
CA PRO A 298 16.82 -24.26 10.26
C PRO A 298 17.27 -25.60 10.82
N ALA A 299 18.48 -26.04 10.46
CA ALA A 299 19.14 -27.08 11.22
C ALA A 299 19.13 -26.64 12.70
N ALA A 300 18.78 -27.55 13.61
CA ALA A 300 18.79 -27.29 15.05
C ALA A 300 20.08 -26.54 15.42
N GLY A 301 19.95 -25.23 15.68
CA GLY A 301 21.06 -24.38 16.08
C GLY A 301 21.49 -24.78 17.49
N ALA A 302 22.78 -24.55 17.79
CA ALA A 302 23.39 -24.77 19.10
C ALA A 302 22.42 -24.46 20.26
N SER A 303 22.05 -25.48 21.02
CA SER A 303 21.14 -25.35 22.16
C SER A 303 21.88 -25.03 23.44
N GLN A 304 21.50 -23.91 24.05
CA GLN A 304 21.16 -23.74 25.47
C GLN A 304 22.20 -23.66 26.60
N ASP A 305 23.51 -23.66 26.35
CA ASP A 305 24.46 -23.28 27.41
C ASP A 305 25.47 -22.23 26.96
N LEU A 306 25.11 -20.95 27.17
CA LEU A 306 26.07 -19.84 27.34
C LEU A 306 26.91 -19.99 28.64
N ALA A 307 26.73 -21.09 29.38
CA ALA A 307 27.15 -21.24 30.76
C ALA A 307 28.64 -21.55 30.98
N PHE A 308 29.46 -21.77 29.95
CA PHE A 308 30.86 -22.13 30.21
C PHE A 308 31.85 -20.96 30.22
N ASN A 309 31.62 -19.82 29.54
CA ASN A 309 32.63 -18.74 29.48
C ASN A 309 32.10 -17.29 29.33
N ALA A 310 30.96 -16.93 29.93
CA ALA A 310 30.55 -15.52 30.11
C ALA A 310 31.44 -14.71 31.08
N ARG A 311 32.74 -15.05 31.20
CA ARG A 311 33.71 -14.31 32.04
C ARG A 311 34.14 -12.99 31.41
N VAL A 312 34.08 -12.87 30.07
CA VAL A 312 34.33 -11.62 29.35
C VAL A 312 32.98 -10.97 29.02
N GLN A 313 32.47 -10.20 29.96
CA GLN A 313 31.29 -9.38 29.73
C GLN A 313 31.66 -8.13 28.94
N PRO A 314 30.82 -7.67 28.00
CA PRO A 314 31.05 -6.42 27.32
C PRO A 314 31.08 -5.27 28.33
N HIS A 315 32.13 -4.47 28.29
CA HIS A 315 32.18 -3.24 29.06
C HIS A 315 31.24 -2.19 28.47
N TYR A 316 30.69 -1.31 29.30
CA TYR A 316 29.89 -0.18 28.83
C TYR A 316 30.84 0.99 28.48
N PRO A 317 30.96 1.40 27.20
CA PRO A 317 31.88 2.47 26.82
C PRO A 317 31.55 3.79 27.50
N LYS A 318 32.57 4.48 28.03
CA LYS A 318 32.39 5.78 28.71
C LYS A 318 31.72 6.83 27.81
N ALA A 319 32.03 6.83 26.52
CA ALA A 319 31.40 7.71 25.53
C ALA A 319 29.90 7.41 25.38
N SER A 320 29.50 6.14 25.38
CA SER A 320 28.09 5.74 25.35
C SER A 320 27.34 6.11 26.62
N ILE A 321 27.99 6.01 27.78
CA ILE A 321 27.43 6.50 29.05
C ILE A 321 27.20 8.03 28.96
N ALA A 322 28.18 8.80 28.45
CA ALA A 322 28.07 10.24 28.29
C ALA A 322 26.95 10.64 27.30
N ASN A 323 26.78 9.88 26.22
CA ASN A 323 25.77 10.10 25.19
C ASN A 323 24.39 9.50 25.52
N ARG A 324 24.24 8.85 26.70
CA ARG A 324 23.04 8.09 27.10
C ARG A 324 22.60 7.04 26.07
N GLU A 325 23.57 6.46 25.37
CA GLU A 325 23.34 5.42 24.38
C GLU A 325 23.10 4.10 25.11
N GLN A 326 21.87 3.57 25.04
CA GLN A 326 21.48 2.27 25.58
C GLN A 326 20.79 1.42 24.50
N GLY A 327 20.45 0.18 24.83
CA GLY A 327 19.66 -0.70 23.98
C GLY A 327 20.30 -2.06 23.73
N THR A 328 19.60 -2.87 22.95
CA THR A 328 20.01 -4.24 22.64
C THR A 328 20.80 -4.28 21.35
N VAL A 329 22.04 -4.77 21.40
CA VAL A 329 22.82 -5.15 20.23
C VAL A 329 22.58 -6.62 19.95
N MET A 330 22.01 -6.93 18.79
CA MET A 330 21.83 -8.31 18.32
C MET A 330 23.05 -8.71 17.50
N LEU A 331 23.77 -9.72 17.99
CA LEU A 331 24.92 -10.30 17.31
C LEU A 331 24.54 -11.61 16.64
N LYS A 332 25.03 -11.81 15.41
CA LYS A 332 24.99 -13.07 14.67
C LYS A 332 26.41 -13.62 14.62
N ILE A 333 26.65 -14.72 15.32
CA ILE A 333 27.98 -15.25 15.60
C ILE A 333 28.14 -16.57 14.86
N LEU A 334 29.18 -16.72 14.03
CA LEU A 334 29.57 -17.98 13.42
C LEU A 334 30.47 -18.76 14.38
N VAL A 335 30.02 -19.95 14.76
CA VAL A 335 30.68 -20.85 15.70
C VAL A 335 31.32 -22.00 14.94
N ASN A 336 32.61 -22.25 15.21
CA ASN A 336 33.37 -23.37 14.68
C ASN A 336 32.96 -24.71 15.30
N PRO A 337 33.32 -25.86 14.69
CA PRO A 337 33.07 -27.18 15.28
C PRO A 337 33.78 -27.42 16.63
N ASP A 338 34.78 -26.62 16.99
CA ASP A 338 35.48 -26.65 18.28
C ASP A 338 34.85 -25.72 19.34
N GLY A 339 33.78 -24.99 18.98
CA GLY A 339 33.10 -24.03 19.84
C GLY A 339 33.66 -22.61 19.82
N SER A 340 34.78 -22.35 19.13
CA SER A 340 35.34 -21.00 19.02
C SER A 340 34.53 -20.10 18.10
N VAL A 341 34.61 -18.79 18.31
CA VAL A 341 33.97 -17.80 17.44
C VAL A 341 34.85 -17.50 16.24
N LYS A 342 34.31 -17.74 15.04
CA LYS A 342 34.97 -17.47 13.75
C LYS A 342 34.69 -16.06 13.25
N GLN A 343 33.44 -15.60 13.42
CA GLN A 343 32.98 -14.31 12.92
C GLN A 343 31.82 -13.79 13.78
N VAL A 344 31.75 -12.47 13.95
CA VAL A 344 30.66 -11.77 14.61
C VAL A 344 30.12 -10.70 13.68
N ASP A 345 28.84 -10.80 13.32
CA ASP A 345 28.12 -9.81 12.52
C ASP A 345 27.06 -9.11 13.38
N TYR A 346 26.90 -7.80 13.18
CA TYR A 346 25.82 -7.02 13.78
C TYR A 346 24.54 -7.12 12.92
N ASP A 347 23.39 -7.41 13.56
CA ASP A 347 22.09 -7.43 12.88
C ASP A 347 21.31 -6.12 13.15
N PRO A 348 21.33 -5.13 12.22
CA PRO A 348 20.63 -3.86 12.41
C PRO A 348 19.11 -3.97 12.42
N LYS A 349 18.53 -5.08 11.94
CA LYS A 349 17.07 -5.26 11.89
C LYS A 349 16.52 -5.81 13.20
N ALA A 350 17.34 -6.50 13.97
CA ALA A 350 16.99 -7.14 15.24
C ALA A 350 17.62 -6.44 16.46
N SER A 351 18.33 -5.34 16.25
CA SER A 351 18.93 -4.51 17.29
C SER A 351 18.10 -3.24 17.54
N ASP A 352 18.04 -2.82 18.79
CA ASP A 352 17.31 -1.60 19.20
C ASP A 352 18.22 -0.37 19.28
N THR A 353 19.51 -0.54 19.04
CA THR A 353 20.52 0.52 19.07
C THR A 353 21.40 0.47 17.83
N THR A 354 21.71 1.64 17.26
CA THR A 354 22.66 1.80 16.16
C THR A 354 23.97 2.45 16.62
N SER A 355 24.23 2.52 17.93
CA SER A 355 25.46 3.09 18.47
C SER A 355 26.67 2.26 18.06
N GLY A 356 27.59 2.86 17.29
CA GLY A 356 28.84 2.20 16.91
C GLY A 356 29.69 1.79 18.12
N ASN A 357 29.63 2.55 19.21
CA ASN A 357 30.36 2.26 20.45
C ASN A 357 29.81 1.01 21.15
N LEU A 358 28.49 0.88 21.28
CA LEU A 358 27.86 -0.30 21.89
C LEU A 358 28.06 -1.54 21.02
N ILE A 359 27.96 -1.39 19.70
CA ILE A 359 28.20 -2.48 18.74
C ILE A 359 29.65 -2.96 18.85
N ALA A 360 30.62 -2.05 18.89
CA ALA A 360 32.04 -2.39 19.06
C ALA A 360 32.28 -3.15 20.37
N ALA A 361 31.79 -2.62 21.50
CA ALA A 361 31.96 -3.25 22.81
C ALA A 361 31.34 -4.65 22.89
N ALA A 362 30.14 -4.84 22.31
CA ALA A 362 29.49 -6.15 22.24
C ALA A 362 30.27 -7.13 21.35
N SER A 363 30.73 -6.67 20.19
CA SER A 363 31.42 -7.51 19.21
C SER A 363 32.81 -7.94 19.68
N GLU A 364 33.56 -7.03 20.32
CA GLU A 364 34.88 -7.31 20.92
C GLU A 364 34.79 -8.36 22.03
N ALA A 365 33.77 -8.26 22.90
CA ALA A 365 33.54 -9.26 23.93
C ALA A 365 33.12 -10.61 23.33
N ALA A 366 32.23 -10.58 22.32
CA ALA A 366 31.71 -11.78 21.68
C ALA A 366 32.78 -12.60 20.95
N MET A 367 33.81 -11.96 20.39
CA MET A 367 34.94 -12.65 19.77
C MET A 367 35.73 -13.52 20.75
N GLN A 368 35.61 -13.28 22.06
CA GLN A 368 36.31 -14.04 23.11
C GLN A 368 35.42 -15.12 23.74
N TRP A 369 34.18 -15.27 23.27
CA TRP A 369 33.27 -16.28 23.79
C TRP A 369 33.57 -17.66 23.19
N HIS A 370 33.13 -18.70 23.90
CA HIS A 370 33.20 -20.09 23.45
C HIS A 370 31.82 -20.72 23.62
N PHE A 371 31.33 -21.37 22.57
CA PHE A 371 30.00 -21.95 22.46
C PHE A 371 30.08 -23.47 22.43
N ILE A 372 28.97 -24.14 22.74
CA ILE A 372 28.80 -25.55 22.38
C ILE A 372 28.45 -25.60 20.89
N PRO A 373 29.25 -26.27 20.04
CA PRO A 373 29.00 -26.33 18.60
C PRO A 373 27.70 -27.09 18.30
N ALA A 374 27.04 -26.76 17.19
CA ALA A 374 25.87 -27.53 16.76
C ALA A 374 26.30 -28.93 16.33
N MET A 375 25.48 -29.92 16.67
CA MET A 375 25.74 -31.32 16.34
C MET A 375 24.81 -31.79 15.23
N ARG A 376 25.36 -32.43 14.20
CA ARG A 376 24.59 -33.09 13.13
C ARG A 376 25.08 -34.51 12.94
N GLY A 377 24.21 -35.49 13.19
CA GLY A 377 24.57 -36.91 13.08
C GLY A 377 25.72 -37.33 13.98
N GLY A 378 25.85 -36.73 15.17
CA GLY A 378 26.94 -37.02 16.12
C GLY A 378 28.25 -36.27 15.86
N HIS A 379 28.35 -35.48 14.79
CA HIS A 379 29.53 -34.66 14.49
C HIS A 379 29.26 -33.18 14.70
N ALA A 380 30.23 -32.47 15.26
CA ALA A 380 30.18 -31.01 15.41
C ALA A 380 30.28 -30.33 14.03
N ILE A 381 29.43 -29.33 13.79
CA ILE A 381 29.37 -28.59 12.54
C ILE A 381 29.44 -27.07 12.80
N GLU A 382 29.94 -26.33 11.80
CA GLU A 382 29.84 -24.87 11.81
C GLU A 382 28.38 -24.42 11.85
N SER A 383 28.06 -23.46 12.71
CA SER A 383 26.69 -22.97 12.86
C SER A 383 26.63 -21.52 13.33
N TYR A 384 25.51 -20.84 13.05
CA TYR A 384 25.27 -19.48 13.51
C TYR A 384 24.47 -19.47 14.83
N ALA A 385 24.90 -18.66 15.78
CA ALA A 385 24.18 -18.31 17.00
C ALA A 385 23.73 -16.84 16.96
N ARG A 386 22.57 -16.54 17.55
CA ARG A 386 22.09 -15.16 17.74
C ARG A 386 22.10 -14.81 19.22
N VAL A 387 22.78 -13.73 19.60
CA VAL A 387 22.93 -13.34 21.01
C VAL A 387 22.51 -11.88 21.20
N PRO A 388 21.46 -11.61 22.01
CA PRO A 388 21.11 -10.26 22.42
C PRO A 388 22.00 -9.79 23.58
N VAL A 389 22.72 -8.69 23.37
CA VAL A 389 23.51 -7.99 24.39
C VAL A 389 22.79 -6.71 24.78
N ASN A 390 22.28 -6.64 26.01
CA ASN A 390 21.48 -5.51 26.49
C ASN A 390 22.33 -4.56 27.35
N PHE A 391 22.56 -3.35 26.83
CA PHE A 391 23.17 -2.25 27.58
C PHE A 391 22.05 -1.41 28.21
N SER A 392 21.99 -1.42 29.54
CA SER A 392 20.98 -0.64 30.29
C SER A 392 21.64 0.38 31.21
N LEU A 393 21.08 1.59 31.23
CA LEU A 393 21.45 2.64 32.18
C LEU A 393 20.72 2.47 33.53
N ASP A 394 19.69 1.63 33.61
CA ASP A 394 18.89 1.40 34.81
C ASP A 394 19.51 0.30 35.70
N ARG A 395 19.43 0.48 37.02
CA ARG A 395 19.74 -0.61 37.97
C ARG A 395 18.58 -1.60 37.97
N LEU A 396 18.87 -2.87 37.69
CA LEU A 396 17.95 -3.95 38.07
C LEU A 396 17.83 -4.03 39.60
N PRO A 397 16.67 -4.45 40.14
CA PRO A 397 16.53 -4.72 41.57
C PRO A 397 17.63 -5.67 42.03
N THR A 398 18.24 -5.34 43.16
CA THR A 398 19.37 -6.07 43.75
C THR A 398 19.08 -7.57 43.74
N PRO A 399 20.02 -8.44 43.33
CA PRO A 399 19.84 -9.88 43.49
C PRO A 399 19.53 -10.13 44.97
N VAL A 400 18.39 -10.77 45.24
CA VAL A 400 18.01 -11.19 46.60
C VAL A 400 19.21 -11.95 47.16
N SER A 401 19.73 -11.52 48.30
CA SER A 401 20.90 -12.16 48.88
C SER A 401 20.62 -13.65 49.06
N LYS A 402 21.63 -14.51 48.93
CA LYS A 402 21.47 -15.96 49.10
C LYS A 402 20.74 -16.30 50.41
N ALA A 403 21.00 -15.50 51.45
CA ALA A 403 20.32 -15.57 52.75
C ALA A 403 18.81 -15.25 52.69
N GLU A 404 18.38 -14.28 51.90
CA GLU A 404 16.96 -13.95 51.72
C GLU A 404 16.23 -14.94 50.79
N ALA A 405 16.94 -15.53 49.82
CA ALA A 405 16.40 -16.59 48.97
C ALA A 405 16.20 -17.89 49.76
N GLU A 406 17.15 -18.25 50.61
CA GLU A 406 17.03 -19.38 51.55
C GLU A 406 15.94 -19.14 52.60
N LYS A 407 15.79 -17.90 53.10
CA LYS A 407 14.72 -17.54 54.03
C LYS A 407 13.33 -17.67 53.39
N LYS A 408 13.15 -17.16 52.16
CA LYS A 408 11.88 -17.29 51.41
C LYS A 408 11.57 -18.74 51.02
N ALA A 409 12.58 -19.54 50.68
CA ALA A 409 12.40 -20.97 50.42
C ALA A 409 11.98 -21.74 51.69
N SER A 410 12.55 -21.38 52.85
CA SER A 410 12.19 -21.98 54.15
C SER A 410 10.78 -21.59 54.63
N GLU A 411 10.32 -20.36 54.34
CA GLU A 411 8.96 -19.92 54.65
C GLU A 411 7.91 -20.60 53.76
N TYR A 412 8.25 -20.88 52.49
CA TYR A 412 7.36 -21.60 51.57
C TYR A 412 7.22 -23.08 51.94
N ALA A 413 8.31 -23.73 52.37
CA ALA A 413 8.32 -25.13 52.83
C ALA A 413 7.69 -25.34 54.23
N LYS A 414 7.36 -24.26 54.96
CA LYS A 414 6.59 -24.32 56.21
C LYS A 414 5.09 -24.11 56.01
N LYS A 415 4.69 -23.65 54.82
CA LYS A 415 3.30 -23.27 54.49
C LYS A 415 2.61 -24.29 53.57
N HIS A 416 3.38 -25.24 53.05
CA HIS A 416 3.01 -26.43 52.29
C HIS A 416 3.83 -27.60 52.81
#